data_AF-A0A5M4KY84-F1
#
_entry.id   AF-A0A5M4KY84-F1
#
_cell.length_a   1.000
_cell.length_b   1.000
_cell.length_c   1.000
_cell.angle_alpha   90.00
_cell.angle_beta   90.00
_cell.angle_gamma   90.00
#
_symmetry.space_group_name_H-M   'P 1'
#
loop_
_entity.id
_entity.type
_entity.pdbx_description
1 polymer ?
#
loop_
_entity_poly.entity_id
_entity_poly.type
_entity_poly.pdbx_seq_one_letter_code
_entity_poly.pdbx_strand_id
1 'polypeptide(L)'
;MFSLIMAGEPDVFDRWPCMDPGLKEGEERFSMSRMLEGTPSDIYSKLTPIRPDTLRELAKLPVLFMTETYTKDDEYDTNKYIRIRLGEIRNLRKDGGDILFSFKINHNFGEITNPQTTLYKETLGLGSFGLSRTHWAVKNKDLNIVLESLGLNKQNSQLKGTIKLKKQTYPVVENIIDYLNFIKKNFRDGLITFYRGHSKSSYELVPSLYRKNQNGTYRHLASESDLVREILSARPNEFKEDKFTIDKLVRMQHYGLPTRLLDITSNPLIALYFACCSNPDENGQVISFSTNRKKIKYFDSDTVSCIANLSLLSYEELEKLSSSDSRKGNMELSELTDKLADLIQNEKSYFRNRIIPDDLRKVVFLKAKINNERIQSQAGAFLLFGLDPILPETDAEFPLNRVEIANKNKILEELAQLNISESTVYPSMEKTAAEIATKFLSVS
;
A
#
# COMPACT_ATOMS: atom_id res chain seq x y z
N MET A 1 3.13 17.49 15.63
CA MET A 1 3.46 16.47 14.61
C MET A 1 4.95 16.50 14.34
N PHE A 2 5.52 15.36 13.98
CA PHE A 2 6.91 15.24 13.56
C PHE A 2 7.06 14.12 12.52
N SER A 3 8.15 14.17 11.76
CA SER A 3 8.57 13.07 10.89
C SER A 3 9.47 12.11 11.68
N LEU A 4 9.15 10.83 11.64
CA LEU A 4 10.04 9.75 12.08
C LEU A 4 10.66 9.14 10.84
N ILE A 5 11.99 9.24 10.71
CA ILE A 5 12.74 8.57 9.65
C ILE A 5 13.55 7.46 10.31
N MET A 6 13.13 6.22 10.07
CA MET A 6 13.86 5.02 10.45
C MET A 6 14.78 4.65 9.30
N ALA A 7 16.08 4.85 9.49
CA ALA A 7 17.14 4.40 8.58
C ALA A 7 17.55 2.97 8.93
N GLY A 8 18.14 2.25 7.98
CA GLY A 8 18.63 0.89 8.20
C GLY A 8 19.80 0.79 9.18
N GLU A 9 20.31 -0.44 9.34
CA GLU A 9 21.46 -0.73 10.18
C GLU A 9 22.73 -0.01 9.69
N PRO A 10 23.58 0.49 10.61
CA PRO A 10 24.80 1.20 10.27
C PRO A 10 25.97 0.25 9.98
N ASP A 11 25.84 -0.65 9.00
CA ASP A 11 26.97 -1.48 8.55
C ASP A 11 28.04 -0.62 7.85
N VAL A 12 27.57 0.41 7.11
CA VAL A 12 28.39 1.48 6.53
C VAL A 12 27.54 2.76 6.52
N PHE A 13 27.94 3.78 7.29
CA PHE A 13 27.22 5.07 7.37
C PHE A 13 27.04 5.77 6.01
N ASP A 14 27.80 5.39 4.98
CA ASP A 14 27.65 5.87 3.59
C ASP A 14 26.23 5.65 3.02
N ARG A 15 25.49 4.63 3.51
CA ARG A 15 24.11 4.38 3.08
C ARG A 15 23.10 5.33 3.72
N TRP A 16 23.39 5.78 4.94
CA TRP A 16 22.52 6.60 5.77
C TRP A 16 23.30 7.77 6.37
N PRO A 17 23.69 8.77 5.55
CA PRO A 17 24.53 9.87 6.03
C PRO A 17 23.89 10.65 7.19
N CYS A 18 22.57 10.65 7.31
CA CYS A 18 21.88 11.27 8.44
C CYS A 18 22.12 10.56 9.77
N MET A 19 22.63 9.32 9.78
CA MET A 19 22.97 8.56 10.98
C MET A 19 24.46 8.58 11.32
N ASP A 20 25.30 9.10 10.41
CA ASP A 20 26.74 9.24 10.65
C ASP A 20 27.01 10.20 11.84
N PRO A 21 27.65 9.74 12.92
CA PRO A 21 27.99 10.61 14.06
C PRO A 21 28.79 11.86 13.70
N GLY A 22 29.64 11.79 12.68
CA GLY A 22 30.52 12.87 12.23
C GLY A 22 29.83 13.92 11.38
N LEU A 23 28.71 13.59 10.72
CA LEU A 23 28.00 14.51 9.83
C LEU A 23 26.90 15.27 10.58
N LYS A 24 26.89 16.60 10.44
CA LYS A 24 25.81 17.47 10.96
C LYS A 24 24.83 17.90 9.88
N GLU A 25 25.21 17.82 8.62
CA GLU A 25 24.39 18.15 7.47
C GLU A 25 24.85 17.35 6.26
N GLY A 26 23.95 17.16 5.29
CA GLY A 26 24.24 16.38 4.09
C GLY A 26 23.00 16.20 3.23
N GLU A 27 23.13 15.33 2.23
CA GLU A 27 22.02 14.91 1.37
C GLU A 27 21.73 13.42 1.54
N GLU A 28 20.48 13.04 1.35
CA GLU A 28 20.02 11.68 1.49
C GLU A 28 18.88 11.37 0.51
N ARG A 29 18.67 10.08 0.26
CA ARG A 29 17.59 9.55 -0.57
C ARG A 29 16.74 8.60 0.24
N PHE A 30 15.43 8.61 0.01
CA PHE A 30 14.50 7.71 0.68
C PHE A 30 13.43 7.20 -0.28
N SER A 31 13.16 5.90 -0.26
CA SER A 31 12.22 5.30 -1.20
C SER A 31 10.77 5.72 -0.94
N MET A 32 10.05 6.14 -1.98
CA MET A 32 8.65 6.53 -1.86
C MET A 32 7.73 5.38 -1.43
N SER A 33 8.11 4.14 -1.71
CA SER A 33 7.29 2.97 -1.34
C SER A 33 7.16 2.77 0.17
N ARG A 34 8.20 3.17 0.92
CA ARG A 34 8.23 3.12 2.39
C ARG A 34 7.98 4.47 3.03
N MET A 35 7.65 5.47 2.20
CA MET A 35 7.27 6.79 2.67
C MET A 35 5.82 6.79 3.13
N LEU A 36 5.56 7.49 4.23
CA LEU A 36 4.29 7.49 4.95
C LEU A 36 3.87 6.10 5.48
N GLU A 37 4.77 5.12 5.49
CA GLU A 37 4.58 3.87 6.19
C GLU A 37 4.51 4.13 7.69
N GLY A 38 3.58 3.50 8.42
CA GLY A 38 3.34 3.84 9.83
C GLY A 38 2.67 5.20 10.08
N THR A 39 2.26 5.93 9.03
CA THR A 39 1.46 7.16 9.15
C THR A 39 -0.03 6.82 9.33
N PRO A 40 -0.73 7.41 10.32
CA PRO A 40 -2.17 7.26 10.48
C PRO A 40 -2.97 7.70 9.24
N SER A 41 -4.07 7.01 8.94
CA SER A 41 -4.86 7.21 7.70
C SER A 41 -5.38 8.64 7.52
N ASP A 42 -5.74 9.34 8.60
CA ASP A 42 -6.25 10.71 8.56
C ASP A 42 -5.18 11.72 8.09
N ILE A 43 -3.91 11.48 8.43
CA ILE A 43 -2.77 12.25 7.93
C ILE A 43 -2.38 11.76 6.53
N TYR A 44 -2.32 10.43 6.33
CA TYR A 44 -1.96 9.83 5.04
C TYR A 44 -2.78 10.42 3.89
N SER A 45 -4.10 10.48 4.03
CA SER A 45 -5.02 11.04 3.01
C SER A 45 -4.81 12.52 2.68
N LYS A 46 -4.17 13.29 3.59
CA LYS A 46 -3.84 14.71 3.37
C LYS A 46 -2.50 14.88 2.67
N LEU A 47 -1.62 13.89 2.82
CA LEU A 47 -0.27 13.89 2.27
C LEU A 47 -0.20 13.21 0.90
N THR A 48 -1.18 12.38 0.55
CA THR A 48 -1.27 11.75 -0.77
C THR A 48 -2.16 12.53 -1.75
N PRO A 49 -1.77 12.61 -3.04
CA PRO A 49 -0.48 12.19 -3.57
C PRO A 49 0.65 13.13 -3.15
N ILE A 50 1.89 12.64 -3.20
CA ILE A 50 3.08 13.42 -2.88
C ILE A 50 3.32 14.44 -4.00
N ARG A 51 2.94 15.70 -3.73
CA ARG A 51 3.14 16.86 -4.62
C ARG A 51 4.25 17.76 -4.07
N PRO A 52 4.76 18.72 -4.87
CA PRO A 52 5.69 19.73 -4.36
C PRO A 52 5.17 20.44 -3.10
N ASP A 53 3.86 20.69 -3.01
CA ASP A 53 3.23 21.32 -1.85
C ASP A 53 3.26 20.41 -0.61
N THR A 54 2.97 19.12 -0.80
CA THR A 54 3.12 18.09 0.25
C THR A 54 4.55 18.08 0.80
N LEU A 55 5.53 18.04 -0.10
CA LEU A 55 6.95 18.01 0.27
C LEU A 55 7.35 19.29 1.03
N ARG A 56 6.84 20.46 0.64
CA ARG A 56 7.07 21.72 1.39
C ARG A 56 6.47 21.69 2.79
N GLU A 57 5.29 21.09 2.99
CA GLU A 57 4.70 20.96 4.33
C GLU A 57 5.44 19.94 5.19
N LEU A 58 5.90 18.83 4.61
CA LEU A 58 6.73 17.84 5.31
C LEU A 58 8.06 18.43 5.79
N ALA A 59 8.68 19.30 4.98
CA ALA A 59 9.93 19.99 5.34
C ALA A 59 9.80 20.91 6.57
N LYS A 60 8.58 21.32 6.94
CA LYS A 60 8.33 22.15 8.12
C LYS A 60 8.29 21.35 9.42
N LEU A 61 8.22 20.02 9.34
CA LEU A 61 8.15 19.18 10.52
C LEU A 61 9.56 18.96 11.09
N PRO A 62 9.71 18.97 12.42
CA PRO A 62 10.93 18.44 13.03
C PRO A 62 11.04 16.96 12.70
N VAL A 63 12.27 16.47 12.60
CA VAL A 63 12.57 15.09 12.23
C VAL A 63 13.30 14.38 13.35
N LEU A 64 12.71 13.27 13.81
CA LEU A 64 13.37 12.29 14.65
C LEU A 64 13.99 11.23 13.73
N PHE A 65 15.32 11.24 13.66
CA PHE A 65 16.11 10.27 12.92
C PHE A 65 16.47 9.12 13.86
N MET A 66 16.15 7.90 13.47
CA MET A 66 16.48 6.68 14.22
C MET A 66 17.05 5.61 13.30
N THR A 67 18.02 4.84 13.76
CA THR A 67 18.37 3.59 13.08
C THR A 67 17.39 2.48 13.45
N GLU A 68 17.27 1.48 12.57
CA GLU A 68 16.82 0.15 12.94
C GLU A 68 17.65 -0.38 14.13
N THR A 69 17.12 -1.35 14.86
CA THR A 69 17.89 -2.04 15.90
C THR A 69 19.00 -2.85 15.25
N TYR A 70 20.25 -2.59 15.62
CA TYR A 70 21.41 -3.32 15.10
C TYR A 70 22.25 -3.92 16.23
N THR A 71 23.12 -4.86 15.88
CA THR A 71 24.19 -5.39 16.73
C THR A 71 25.54 -4.94 16.18
N LYS A 72 26.60 -4.95 16.99
CA LYS A 72 27.95 -4.67 16.50
C LYS A 72 28.62 -5.97 16.07
N ASP A 73 29.52 -5.87 15.10
CA ASP A 73 30.36 -6.98 14.66
C ASP A 73 31.51 -7.20 15.65
N ASP A 74 31.16 -7.60 16.87
CA ASP A 74 32.06 -7.94 17.97
C ASP A 74 31.50 -9.17 18.68
N GLU A 75 32.24 -10.28 18.64
CA GLU A 75 31.82 -11.57 19.22
C GLU A 75 31.52 -11.49 20.73
N TYR A 76 32.06 -10.49 21.42
CA TYR A 76 31.83 -10.29 22.85
C TYR A 76 30.66 -9.33 23.13
N ASP A 77 30.14 -8.65 22.11
CA ASP A 77 29.06 -7.67 22.23
C ASP A 77 27.71 -8.26 21.80
N THR A 78 26.98 -8.77 22.77
CA THR A 78 25.62 -9.29 22.56
C THR A 78 24.53 -8.21 22.68
N ASN A 79 24.91 -6.93 22.80
CA ASN A 79 23.96 -5.85 22.99
C ASN A 79 23.27 -5.46 21.69
N LYS A 80 22.05 -4.92 21.83
CA LYS A 80 21.33 -4.25 20.75
C LYS A 80 21.48 -2.75 20.86
N TYR A 81 21.52 -2.08 19.73
CA TYR A 81 21.74 -0.64 19.66
C TYR A 81 20.67 0.04 18.82
N ILE A 82 20.31 1.26 19.21
CA ILE A 82 19.59 2.22 18.37
C ILE A 82 20.30 3.56 18.49
N ARG A 83 20.51 4.22 17.37
CA ARG A 83 21.01 5.61 17.35
C ARG A 83 19.86 6.57 17.13
N ILE A 84 19.85 7.67 17.88
CA ILE A 84 18.78 8.66 17.80
C ILE A 84 19.34 10.06 17.63
N ARG A 85 18.81 10.77 16.64
CA ARG A 85 19.19 12.15 16.32
C ARG A 85 17.95 12.97 16.05
N LEU A 86 18.05 14.27 16.32
CA LEU A 86 17.00 15.23 16.09
C LEU A 86 17.49 16.26 15.08
N GLY A 87 16.66 16.55 14.08
CA GLY A 87 17.02 17.47 13.02
C GLY A 87 15.85 18.00 12.23
N GLU A 88 16.18 18.50 11.05
CA GLU A 88 15.28 19.07 10.06
C GLU A 88 15.67 18.54 8.68
N ILE A 89 14.71 18.54 7.75
CA ILE A 89 14.93 18.23 6.35
C ILE A 89 14.50 19.39 5.47
N ARG A 90 15.19 19.58 4.34
CA ARG A 90 14.99 20.68 3.39
C ARG A 90 15.16 20.17 1.97
N ASN A 91 14.76 20.99 0.99
CA ASN A 91 14.97 20.71 -0.44
C ASN A 91 14.40 19.36 -0.92
N LEU A 92 13.29 18.92 -0.32
CA LEU A 92 12.62 17.67 -0.69
C LEU A 92 12.17 17.75 -2.15
N ARG A 93 12.60 16.78 -2.96
CA ARG A 93 12.19 16.64 -4.36
C ARG A 93 12.03 15.17 -4.71
N LYS A 94 11.11 14.87 -5.62
CA LYS A 94 10.95 13.53 -6.19
C LYS A 94 12.03 13.30 -7.24
N ASP A 95 12.64 12.12 -7.21
CA ASP A 95 13.54 11.61 -8.24
C ASP A 95 13.21 10.14 -8.52
N GLY A 96 12.46 9.89 -9.60
CA GLY A 96 11.95 8.56 -9.92
C GLY A 96 11.11 7.96 -8.78
N GLY A 97 11.55 6.82 -8.24
CA GLY A 97 10.91 6.11 -7.13
C GLY A 97 11.31 6.60 -5.74
N ASP A 98 12.19 7.61 -5.65
CA ASP A 98 12.80 8.08 -4.41
C ASP A 98 12.47 9.57 -4.16
N ILE A 99 12.63 9.99 -2.91
CA ILE A 99 12.66 11.38 -2.48
C ILE A 99 14.09 11.73 -2.09
N LEU A 100 14.63 12.77 -2.71
CA LEU A 100 15.91 13.37 -2.35
C LEU A 100 15.66 14.54 -1.40
N PHE A 101 16.47 14.65 -0.35
CA PHE A 101 16.39 15.77 0.59
C PHE A 101 17.76 16.08 1.20
N SER A 102 17.91 17.30 1.69
CA SER A 102 19.04 17.70 2.55
C SER A 102 18.61 17.59 4.00
N PHE A 103 19.48 17.11 4.90
CA PHE A 103 19.21 17.06 6.34
C PHE A 103 20.15 17.98 7.11
N LYS A 104 19.70 18.43 8.29
CA LYS A 104 20.52 19.11 9.29
C LYS A 104 20.21 18.56 10.67
N ILE A 105 21.23 18.14 11.39
CA ILE A 105 21.15 17.58 12.74
C ILE A 105 21.31 18.69 13.77
N ASN A 106 20.26 18.91 14.54
CA ASN A 106 20.19 19.90 15.60
C ASN A 106 20.61 19.33 16.95
N HIS A 107 20.53 18.01 17.13
CA HIS A 107 20.98 17.31 18.31
C HIS A 107 21.28 15.85 18.02
N ASN A 108 22.30 15.31 18.66
CA ASN A 108 22.61 13.89 18.64
C ASN A 108 22.43 13.36 20.05
N PHE A 109 21.45 12.47 20.26
CA PHE A 109 21.27 11.80 21.56
C PHE A 109 22.25 10.64 21.75
N GLY A 110 22.98 10.28 20.69
CA GLY A 110 23.94 9.20 20.70
C GLY A 110 23.29 7.85 20.44
N GLU A 111 24.00 6.83 20.88
CA GLU A 111 23.65 5.43 20.74
C GLU A 111 23.12 4.91 22.08
N ILE A 112 21.99 4.22 22.02
CA ILE A 112 21.30 3.67 23.18
C ILE A 112 21.51 2.16 23.17
N THR A 113 22.17 1.67 24.20
CA THR A 113 22.42 0.25 24.42
C THR A 113 21.19 -0.42 25.04
N ASN A 114 20.83 -1.59 24.54
CA ASN A 114 19.68 -2.42 24.95
C ASN A 114 18.38 -1.61 25.12
N PRO A 115 17.90 -0.95 24.06
CA PRO A 115 16.70 -0.13 24.13
C PRO A 115 15.50 -0.98 24.54
N GLN A 116 14.65 -0.42 25.41
CA GLN A 116 13.39 -1.04 25.83
C GLN A 116 12.40 -1.10 24.65
N THR A 117 12.51 -2.13 23.81
CA THR A 117 11.81 -2.21 22.51
C THR A 117 10.30 -1.99 22.63
N THR A 118 9.64 -2.50 23.68
CA THR A 118 8.22 -2.29 23.95
C THR A 118 7.89 -0.82 24.15
N LEU A 119 8.65 -0.11 25.01
CA LEU A 119 8.45 1.31 25.27
C LEU A 119 8.57 2.14 23.98
N TYR A 120 9.59 1.86 23.17
CA TYR A 120 9.79 2.54 21.90
C TYR A 120 8.65 2.30 20.92
N LYS A 121 8.21 1.03 20.79
CA LYS A 121 7.11 0.68 19.90
C LYS A 121 5.81 1.37 20.31
N GLU A 122 5.47 1.39 21.60
CA GLU A 122 4.26 2.03 22.10
C GLU A 122 4.32 3.56 21.97
N THR A 123 5.43 4.16 22.38
CA THR A 123 5.62 5.62 22.37
C THR A 123 5.58 6.18 20.95
N LEU A 124 6.23 5.50 20.00
CA LEU A 124 6.27 5.93 18.59
C LEU A 124 5.08 5.39 17.78
N GLY A 125 4.26 4.50 18.34
CA GLY A 125 3.16 3.85 17.62
C GLY A 125 3.69 3.05 16.44
N LEU A 126 4.65 2.17 16.71
CA LEU A 126 5.27 1.27 15.74
C LEU A 126 4.60 -0.10 15.80
N GLY A 127 4.57 -0.78 14.66
CA GLY A 127 4.13 -2.17 14.59
C GLY A 127 5.19 -3.13 15.11
N SER A 128 4.92 -4.44 15.01
CA SER A 128 5.85 -5.49 15.42
C SER A 128 7.25 -5.31 14.84
N PHE A 129 7.35 -4.81 13.61
CA PHE A 129 8.58 -4.63 12.84
C PHE A 129 9.05 -3.18 12.70
N GLY A 130 8.36 -2.21 13.32
CA GLY A 130 8.70 -0.81 13.07
C GLY A 130 10.05 -0.36 13.63
N LEU A 131 10.74 -1.18 14.44
CA LEU A 131 12.12 -0.91 14.86
C LEU A 131 13.16 -1.69 14.05
N SER A 132 12.74 -2.57 13.16
CA SER A 132 13.58 -3.49 12.40
C SER A 132 13.30 -3.38 10.89
N ARG A 133 12.81 -2.21 10.47
CA ARG A 133 12.49 -1.92 9.07
C ARG A 133 12.59 -0.43 8.80
N THR A 134 13.31 -0.10 7.74
CA THR A 134 13.47 1.25 7.21
C THR A 134 12.11 1.76 6.77
N HIS A 135 11.66 2.89 7.31
CA HIS A 135 10.37 3.49 6.96
C HIS A 135 10.35 4.97 7.35
N TRP A 136 9.50 5.75 6.69
CA TRP A 136 9.25 7.14 7.06
C TRP A 136 7.78 7.30 7.45
N ALA A 137 7.53 7.63 8.71
CA ALA A 137 6.20 7.93 9.22
C ALA A 137 6.04 9.41 9.59
N VAL A 138 4.83 9.94 9.43
CA VAL A 138 4.43 11.20 10.07
C VAL A 138 3.57 10.87 11.28
N LYS A 139 3.97 11.34 12.46
CA LYS A 139 3.29 11.03 13.72
C LYS A 139 2.48 12.21 14.24
N ASN A 140 1.23 11.94 14.62
CA ASN A 140 0.34 12.91 15.25
C ASN A 140 0.55 13.00 16.77
N LYS A 141 1.80 13.20 17.20
CA LYS A 141 2.15 13.38 18.61
C LYS A 141 2.98 14.65 18.78
N ASP A 142 3.01 15.19 20.01
CA ASP A 142 3.98 16.23 20.37
C ASP A 142 5.35 15.58 20.55
N LEU A 143 6.35 16.08 19.83
CA LEU A 143 7.68 15.51 19.84
C LEU A 143 8.34 15.65 21.22
N ASN A 144 8.06 16.73 21.97
CA ASN A 144 8.64 16.90 23.30
C ASN A 144 8.17 15.81 24.27
N ILE A 145 6.87 15.49 24.23
CA ILE A 145 6.29 14.42 25.06
C ILE A 145 6.89 13.06 24.69
N VAL A 146 7.08 12.82 23.38
CA VAL A 146 7.73 11.58 22.89
C VAL A 146 9.17 11.49 23.39
N LEU A 147 9.96 12.56 23.26
CA LEU A 147 11.35 12.57 23.72
C LEU A 147 11.45 12.35 25.24
N GLU A 148 10.60 13.02 26.02
CA GLU A 148 10.52 12.84 27.48
C GLU A 148 10.17 11.39 27.86
N SER A 149 9.18 10.81 27.20
CA SER A 149 8.77 9.41 27.43
C SER A 149 9.87 8.39 27.09
N LEU A 150 10.77 8.73 26.16
CA LEU A 150 11.93 7.90 25.79
C LEU A 150 13.17 8.18 26.64
N GLY A 151 13.09 9.09 27.62
CA GLY A 151 14.24 9.51 28.44
C GLY A 151 15.27 10.37 27.70
N LEU A 152 14.87 10.98 26.56
CA LEU A 152 15.72 11.80 25.71
C LEU A 152 15.57 13.28 26.11
N ASN A 153 16.33 13.71 27.12
CA ASN A 153 16.18 15.03 27.72
C ASN A 153 16.65 16.16 26.79
N LYS A 154 15.69 16.81 26.09
CA LYS A 154 15.87 18.14 25.49
C LYS A 154 14.57 18.91 25.49
N GLN A 155 14.46 19.95 26.33
CA GLN A 155 13.35 20.91 26.24
C GLN A 155 13.65 21.91 25.12
N ASN A 156 12.83 21.91 24.06
CA ASN A 156 12.93 22.92 23.02
C ASN A 156 11.53 23.38 22.56
N SER A 157 11.22 24.65 22.82
CA SER A 157 9.93 25.28 22.55
C SER A 157 9.58 25.38 21.06
N GLN A 158 10.56 25.17 20.16
CA GLN A 158 10.38 25.26 18.70
C GLN A 158 10.01 23.93 18.01
N LEU A 159 9.84 22.82 18.73
CA LEU A 159 9.59 21.49 18.14
C LEU A 159 8.11 21.19 17.76
N LYS A 160 7.27 22.22 17.63
CA LYS A 160 5.85 22.05 17.26
C LYS A 160 5.64 22.14 15.74
N GLY A 161 5.75 21.00 15.06
CA GLY A 161 5.38 20.87 13.65
C GLY A 161 3.86 20.71 13.46
N THR A 162 3.30 21.42 12.49
CA THR A 162 1.90 21.27 12.06
C THR A 162 1.83 21.25 10.53
N ILE A 163 1.01 20.37 9.97
CA ILE A 163 0.78 20.28 8.52
C ILE A 163 -0.47 21.08 8.17
N LYS A 164 -0.34 22.02 7.24
CA LYS A 164 -1.48 22.82 6.75
C LYS A 164 -1.77 22.48 5.29
N LEU A 165 -2.29 21.28 5.05
CA LEU A 165 -2.78 20.86 3.73
C LEU A 165 -4.31 20.89 3.71
N LYS A 166 -4.87 21.50 2.67
CA LYS A 166 -6.30 21.41 2.37
C LYS A 166 -6.59 20.02 1.83
N LYS A 167 -7.73 19.44 2.25
CA LYS A 167 -8.23 18.20 1.66
C LYS A 167 -8.43 18.41 0.17
N GLN A 168 -7.99 17.45 -0.64
CA GLN A 168 -8.19 17.52 -2.07
C GLN A 168 -9.69 17.47 -2.40
N THR A 169 -10.14 18.40 -3.24
CA THR A 169 -11.53 18.45 -3.72
C THR A 169 -11.61 17.83 -5.11
N TYR A 170 -12.64 17.03 -5.35
CA TYR A 170 -12.89 16.39 -6.64
C TYR A 170 -14.22 16.87 -7.21
N PRO A 171 -14.42 16.79 -8.54
CA PRO A 171 -15.73 17.05 -9.13
C PRO A 171 -16.78 16.12 -8.51
N VAL A 172 -17.98 16.65 -8.26
CA VAL A 172 -19.10 15.89 -7.71
C VAL A 172 -20.08 15.59 -8.84
N VAL A 173 -20.62 14.37 -8.83
CA VAL A 173 -21.63 13.89 -9.78
C VAL A 173 -22.80 13.31 -9.00
N GLU A 174 -24.02 13.58 -9.47
CA GLU A 174 -25.28 13.20 -8.81
C GLU A 174 -26.22 12.36 -9.70
N ASN A 175 -25.80 12.04 -10.93
CA ASN A 175 -26.59 11.25 -11.90
C ASN A 175 -25.67 10.55 -12.91
N ILE A 176 -26.23 9.59 -13.66
CA ILE A 176 -25.47 8.80 -14.65
C ILE A 176 -24.96 9.66 -15.82
N ILE A 177 -25.72 10.65 -16.29
CA ILE A 177 -25.32 11.45 -17.46
C ILE A 177 -24.03 12.23 -17.17
N ASP A 178 -23.95 12.88 -16.02
CA ASP A 178 -22.76 13.60 -15.59
C ASP A 178 -21.56 12.67 -15.39
N TYR A 179 -21.82 11.44 -14.93
CA TYR A 179 -20.79 10.41 -14.82
C TYR A 179 -20.28 9.96 -16.21
N LEU A 180 -21.17 9.78 -17.18
CA LEU A 180 -20.78 9.48 -18.57
C LEU A 180 -19.97 10.61 -19.19
N ASN A 181 -20.31 11.87 -18.91
CA ASN A 181 -19.52 13.03 -19.32
C ASN A 181 -18.12 13.02 -18.70
N PHE A 182 -18.00 12.66 -17.41
CA PHE A 182 -16.71 12.46 -16.75
C PHE A 182 -15.87 11.39 -17.45
N ILE A 183 -16.46 10.24 -17.81
CA ILE A 183 -15.76 9.17 -18.53
C ILE A 183 -15.28 9.67 -19.89
N LYS A 184 -16.15 10.30 -20.67
CA LYS A 184 -15.83 10.82 -21.99
C LYS A 184 -14.69 11.83 -21.94
N LYS A 185 -14.71 12.75 -20.97
CA LYS A 185 -13.67 13.77 -20.78
C LYS A 185 -12.29 13.17 -20.45
N ASN A 186 -12.27 12.07 -19.71
CA ASN A 186 -11.03 11.44 -19.24
C ASN A 186 -10.59 10.25 -20.09
N PHE A 187 -11.33 9.93 -21.15
CA PHE A 187 -10.95 8.91 -22.12
C PHE A 187 -9.66 9.31 -22.83
N ARG A 188 -8.72 8.37 -22.93
CA ARG A 188 -7.45 8.57 -23.61
C ARG A 188 -7.33 7.55 -24.73
N ASP A 189 -7.22 8.04 -25.95
CA ASP A 189 -7.08 7.19 -27.13
C ASP A 189 -5.83 6.31 -27.04
N GLY A 190 -5.95 5.07 -27.53
CA GLY A 190 -4.88 4.07 -27.47
C GLY A 190 -4.56 3.47 -26.09
N LEU A 191 -5.24 3.91 -25.01
CA LEU A 191 -5.08 3.35 -23.66
C LEU A 191 -6.30 2.52 -23.24
N ILE A 192 -6.06 1.54 -22.38
CA ILE A 192 -7.12 0.79 -21.70
C ILE A 192 -7.38 1.45 -20.36
N THR A 193 -8.65 1.74 -20.07
CA THR A 193 -9.06 2.38 -18.81
C THR A 193 -9.77 1.37 -17.92
N PHE A 194 -9.41 1.37 -16.66
CA PHE A 194 -10.06 0.62 -15.59
C PHE A 194 -10.61 1.60 -14.55
N TYR A 195 -11.55 1.10 -13.75
CA TYR A 195 -12.28 1.86 -12.76
C TYR A 195 -12.33 1.09 -11.44
N ARG A 196 -12.44 1.84 -10.33
CA ARG A 196 -12.79 1.29 -9.02
C ARG A 196 -13.80 2.19 -8.35
N GLY A 197 -14.89 1.61 -7.86
CA GLY A 197 -15.88 2.27 -7.03
C GLY A 197 -15.55 2.09 -5.55
N HIS A 198 -15.56 3.19 -4.80
CA HIS A 198 -15.51 3.21 -3.35
C HIS A 198 -16.82 3.77 -2.82
N SER A 199 -17.46 3.03 -1.93
CA SER A 199 -18.69 3.50 -1.29
C SER A 199 -18.46 4.62 -0.27
N LYS A 200 -17.21 4.93 0.09
CA LYS A 200 -16.85 6.12 0.87
C LYS A 200 -15.67 6.81 0.20
N SER A 201 -15.73 8.13 0.04
CA SER A 201 -14.62 8.93 -0.50
C SER A 201 -13.38 8.96 0.41
N SER A 202 -13.52 8.50 1.66
CA SER A 202 -12.44 8.36 2.64
C SER A 202 -11.64 7.06 2.49
N TYR A 203 -12.06 6.12 1.63
CA TYR A 203 -11.34 4.86 1.44
C TYR A 203 -10.02 5.04 0.68
N GLU A 204 -8.98 4.40 1.19
CA GLU A 204 -7.67 4.30 0.55
C GLU A 204 -7.70 3.33 -0.63
N LEU A 205 -6.94 3.62 -1.69
CA LEU A 205 -6.80 2.82 -2.89
C LEU A 205 -5.71 1.75 -2.71
N VAL A 206 -5.87 0.93 -1.67
CA VAL A 206 -4.94 -0.15 -1.30
C VAL A 206 -5.64 -1.50 -1.16
N PRO A 207 -4.95 -2.62 -1.50
CA PRO A 207 -5.44 -3.96 -1.21
C PRO A 207 -5.73 -4.16 0.28
N SER A 208 -6.58 -5.13 0.59
CA SER A 208 -6.93 -5.49 1.97
C SER A 208 -5.70 -5.86 2.82
N LEU A 209 -4.68 -6.48 2.22
CA LEU A 209 -3.43 -6.83 2.89
C LEU A 209 -2.67 -5.60 3.43
N TYR A 210 -2.63 -4.51 2.68
CA TYR A 210 -1.91 -3.29 3.03
C TYR A 210 -2.74 -2.30 3.84
N ARG A 211 -3.95 -2.68 4.29
CA ARG A 211 -4.76 -1.82 5.16
C ARG A 211 -4.14 -1.71 6.55
N LYS A 212 -4.21 -0.50 7.09
CA LYS A 212 -3.60 -0.14 8.37
C LYS A 212 -4.62 -0.06 9.51
N ASN A 213 -4.12 -0.22 10.73
CA ASN A 213 -4.81 0.16 11.96
C ASN A 213 -4.76 1.68 12.15
N GLN A 214 -5.51 2.20 13.13
CA GLN A 214 -5.55 3.64 13.41
C GLN A 214 -4.17 4.22 13.77
N ASN A 215 -3.29 3.42 14.37
CA ASN A 215 -1.91 3.79 14.71
C ASN A 215 -0.94 3.75 13.50
N GLY A 216 -1.41 3.36 12.31
CA GLY A 216 -0.62 3.29 11.08
C GLY A 216 0.05 1.93 10.80
N THR A 217 -0.12 0.91 11.67
CA THR A 217 0.49 -0.42 11.48
C THR A 217 -0.33 -1.29 10.54
N TYR A 218 0.32 -2.14 9.73
CA TYR A 218 -0.39 -3.08 8.87
C TYR A 218 -1.14 -4.14 9.68
N ARG A 219 -2.34 -4.52 9.21
CA ARG A 219 -3.19 -5.51 9.88
C ARG A 219 -2.74 -6.96 9.65
N HIS A 220 -2.45 -7.29 8.40
CA HIS A 220 -2.27 -8.68 7.96
C HIS A 220 -0.99 -8.93 7.16
N LEU A 221 -0.25 -7.88 6.80
CA LEU A 221 0.95 -7.99 5.95
C LEU A 221 1.97 -9.00 6.51
N ALA A 222 2.15 -9.03 7.82
CA ALA A 222 3.09 -9.93 8.49
C ALA A 222 2.66 -11.41 8.52
N SER A 223 1.37 -11.68 8.37
CA SER A 223 0.80 -13.02 8.46
C SER A 223 0.33 -13.53 7.09
N GLU A 224 0.75 -12.90 5.99
CA GLU A 224 0.27 -13.24 4.64
C GLU A 224 0.44 -14.73 4.33
N SER A 225 1.65 -15.26 4.51
CA SER A 225 1.96 -16.66 4.23
C SER A 225 1.18 -17.63 5.09
N ASP A 226 0.90 -17.27 6.34
CA ASP A 226 0.19 -18.13 7.26
C ASP A 226 -1.30 -18.16 6.90
N LEU A 227 -1.89 -17.00 6.58
CA LEU A 227 -3.27 -16.91 6.09
C LEU A 227 -3.47 -17.76 4.82
N VAL A 228 -2.51 -17.69 3.89
CA VAL A 228 -2.55 -18.48 2.65
C VAL A 228 -2.44 -19.98 2.93
N ARG A 229 -1.51 -20.40 3.81
CA ARG A 229 -1.35 -21.82 4.15
C ARG A 229 -2.57 -22.37 4.91
N GLU A 230 -3.10 -21.62 5.87
CA GLU A 230 -4.24 -22.03 6.68
C GLU A 230 -5.48 -22.27 5.82
N ILE A 231 -5.82 -21.37 4.89
CA ILE A 231 -7.00 -21.57 4.03
C ILE A 231 -6.84 -22.73 3.05
N LEU A 232 -5.62 -22.94 2.52
CA LEU A 232 -5.33 -24.06 1.62
C LEU A 232 -5.41 -25.40 2.36
N SER A 233 -4.98 -25.44 3.62
CA SER A 233 -5.08 -26.62 4.49
C SER A 233 -6.52 -26.88 4.95
N ALA A 234 -7.28 -25.83 5.27
CA ALA A 234 -8.65 -25.94 5.79
C ALA A 234 -9.67 -26.31 4.70
N ARG A 235 -9.47 -25.86 3.46
CA ARG A 235 -10.42 -26.03 2.35
C ARG A 235 -9.75 -26.46 1.04
N PRO A 236 -8.93 -27.53 1.02
CA PRO A 236 -8.12 -27.90 -0.16
C PRO A 236 -8.94 -28.17 -1.42
N ASN A 237 -10.14 -28.74 -1.27
CA ASN A 237 -11.03 -29.06 -2.39
C ASN A 237 -11.49 -27.81 -3.16
N GLU A 238 -11.61 -26.66 -2.50
CA GLU A 238 -12.00 -25.41 -3.15
C GLU A 238 -10.92 -24.90 -4.12
N PHE A 239 -9.66 -25.28 -3.92
CA PHE A 239 -8.50 -24.80 -4.68
C PHE A 239 -7.95 -25.84 -5.66
N LYS A 240 -8.61 -26.99 -5.81
CA LYS A 240 -8.11 -28.12 -6.60
C LYS A 240 -7.83 -27.76 -8.07
N GLU A 241 -8.68 -26.93 -8.65
CA GLU A 241 -8.57 -26.48 -10.05
C GLU A 241 -7.70 -25.21 -10.22
N ASP A 242 -7.22 -24.62 -9.11
CA ASP A 242 -6.45 -23.38 -9.12
C ASP A 242 -4.96 -23.67 -9.37
N LYS A 243 -4.63 -23.85 -10.66
CA LYS A 243 -3.29 -24.21 -11.12
C LYS A 243 -2.21 -23.22 -10.66
N PHE A 244 -2.43 -21.92 -10.82
CA PHE A 244 -1.45 -20.89 -10.44
C PHE A 244 -1.78 -20.29 -9.08
N THR A 245 -0.77 -19.80 -8.37
CA THR A 245 -0.91 -19.11 -7.08
C THR A 245 -1.81 -17.89 -7.22
N ILE A 246 -1.77 -17.21 -8.37
CA ILE A 246 -2.68 -16.11 -8.65
C ILE A 246 -4.16 -16.54 -8.71
N ASP A 247 -4.45 -17.74 -9.21
CA ASP A 247 -5.81 -18.28 -9.23
C ASP A 247 -6.31 -18.47 -7.78
N LYS A 248 -5.44 -19.02 -6.91
CA LYS A 248 -5.70 -19.17 -5.47
C LYS A 248 -5.95 -17.83 -4.78
N LEU A 249 -5.11 -16.82 -5.02
CA LEU A 249 -5.27 -15.49 -4.44
C LEU A 249 -6.57 -14.81 -4.86
N VAL A 250 -6.98 -14.95 -6.12
CA VAL A 250 -8.27 -14.42 -6.60
C VAL A 250 -9.44 -15.08 -5.87
N ARG A 251 -9.40 -16.41 -5.67
CA ARG A 251 -10.42 -17.14 -4.90
C ARG A 251 -10.42 -16.74 -3.43
N MET A 252 -9.25 -16.62 -2.81
CA MET A 252 -9.10 -16.13 -1.43
C MET A 252 -9.72 -14.75 -1.24
N GLN A 253 -9.45 -13.82 -2.16
CA GLN A 253 -10.05 -12.48 -2.16
C GLN A 253 -11.58 -12.54 -2.34
N HIS A 254 -12.08 -13.42 -3.20
CA HIS A 254 -13.52 -13.59 -3.41
C HIS A 254 -14.25 -13.93 -2.09
N TYR A 255 -13.64 -14.78 -1.26
CA TYR A 255 -14.15 -15.16 0.06
C TYR A 255 -13.73 -14.21 1.21
N GLY A 256 -13.10 -13.08 0.90
CA GLY A 256 -12.79 -12.01 1.85
C GLY A 256 -11.47 -12.16 2.61
N LEU A 257 -10.62 -13.13 2.26
CA LEU A 257 -9.28 -13.22 2.84
C LEU A 257 -8.44 -12.02 2.37
N PRO A 258 -7.65 -11.39 3.26
CA PRO A 258 -6.76 -10.30 2.86
C PRO A 258 -5.72 -10.76 1.85
N THR A 259 -5.61 -10.08 0.70
CA THR A 259 -4.59 -10.39 -0.32
C THR A 259 -3.95 -9.13 -0.90
N ARG A 260 -2.93 -9.34 -1.73
CA ARG A 260 -2.20 -8.33 -2.52
C ARG A 260 -3.00 -7.78 -3.70
N LEU A 261 -4.23 -8.25 -3.91
CA LEU A 261 -5.07 -7.87 -5.04
C LEU A 261 -5.97 -6.70 -4.69
N LEU A 262 -6.06 -5.75 -5.63
CA LEU A 262 -7.06 -4.70 -5.60
C LEU A 262 -8.02 -4.91 -6.78
N ASP A 263 -9.29 -5.15 -6.49
CA ASP A 263 -10.33 -5.27 -7.51
C ASP A 263 -10.48 -3.99 -8.34
N ILE A 264 -10.51 -4.13 -9.65
CA ILE A 264 -10.79 -3.06 -10.60
C ILE A 264 -11.74 -3.62 -11.65
N THR A 265 -12.43 -2.77 -12.38
CA THR A 265 -13.35 -3.20 -13.45
C THR A 265 -13.08 -2.44 -14.72
N SER A 266 -13.24 -3.10 -15.88
CA SER A 266 -13.26 -2.39 -17.16
C SER A 266 -14.61 -1.77 -17.48
N ASN A 267 -15.65 -2.05 -16.70
CA ASN A 267 -16.98 -1.47 -16.87
C ASN A 267 -17.17 -0.28 -15.92
N PRO A 268 -17.26 0.96 -16.43
CA PRO A 268 -17.40 2.13 -15.58
C PRO A 268 -18.72 2.15 -14.78
N LEU A 269 -19.80 1.57 -15.29
CA LEU A 269 -21.09 1.57 -14.58
C LEU A 269 -21.09 0.59 -13.40
N ILE A 270 -20.31 -0.49 -13.48
CA ILE A 270 -20.08 -1.39 -12.35
C ILE A 270 -19.29 -0.67 -11.24
N ALA A 271 -18.30 0.15 -11.60
CA ALA A 271 -17.62 0.99 -10.62
C ALA A 271 -18.56 2.03 -9.99
N LEU A 272 -19.46 2.64 -10.78
CA LEU A 272 -20.47 3.55 -10.25
C LEU A 272 -21.41 2.84 -9.27
N TYR A 273 -21.87 1.63 -9.61
CA TYR A 273 -22.66 0.80 -8.71
C TYR A 273 -21.94 0.58 -7.38
N PHE A 274 -20.66 0.17 -7.40
CA PHE A 274 -19.88 -0.02 -6.16
C PHE A 274 -19.65 1.27 -5.35
N ALA A 275 -19.66 2.42 -6.01
CA ALA A 275 -19.61 3.70 -5.31
C ALA A 275 -20.94 4.03 -4.59
N CYS A 276 -22.06 3.44 -5.03
CA CYS A 276 -23.41 3.76 -4.54
C CYS A 276 -24.02 2.69 -3.62
N CYS A 277 -23.69 1.40 -3.81
CA CYS A 277 -24.39 0.26 -3.21
C CYS A 277 -24.26 0.12 -1.69
N SER A 278 -23.53 1.01 -1.02
CA SER A 278 -23.37 0.99 0.44
C SER A 278 -23.07 2.40 0.96
N ASN A 279 -23.27 2.58 2.27
CA ASN A 279 -23.02 3.85 2.98
C ASN A 279 -23.78 5.03 2.34
N PRO A 280 -25.12 4.98 2.29
CA PRO A 280 -25.93 5.96 1.55
C PRO A 280 -25.73 7.40 2.04
N ASP A 281 -25.38 7.58 3.32
CA ASP A 281 -25.20 8.88 3.98
C ASP A 281 -23.80 9.51 3.75
N GLU A 282 -22.88 8.80 3.13
CA GLU A 282 -21.55 9.31 2.79
C GLU A 282 -21.38 9.42 1.28
N ASN A 283 -20.62 10.41 0.80
CA ASN A 283 -20.24 10.47 -0.62
C ASN A 283 -19.41 9.24 -1.01
N GLY A 284 -19.75 8.65 -2.15
CA GLY A 284 -18.92 7.64 -2.81
C GLY A 284 -17.81 8.29 -3.62
N GLN A 285 -16.96 7.47 -4.23
CA GLN A 285 -15.95 7.93 -5.17
C GLN A 285 -15.75 6.90 -6.27
N VAL A 286 -15.65 7.36 -7.51
CA VAL A 286 -15.11 6.55 -8.60
C VAL A 286 -13.73 7.05 -8.95
N ILE A 287 -12.83 6.08 -9.13
CA ILE A 287 -11.44 6.28 -9.49
C ILE A 287 -11.23 5.61 -10.85
N SER A 288 -10.69 6.34 -11.82
CA SER A 288 -10.30 5.80 -13.13
C SER A 288 -8.80 5.92 -13.36
N PHE A 289 -8.22 4.94 -14.03
CA PHE A 289 -6.82 4.96 -14.41
C PHE A 289 -6.60 4.23 -15.72
N SER A 290 -5.70 4.78 -16.53
CA SER A 290 -5.44 4.31 -17.88
C SER A 290 -4.04 3.73 -18.01
N THR A 291 -3.91 2.63 -18.73
CA THR A 291 -2.63 1.95 -18.98
C THR A 291 -2.52 1.48 -20.42
N ASN A 292 -1.29 1.31 -20.90
CA ASN A 292 -1.07 0.74 -22.22
C ASN A 292 -1.41 -0.76 -22.20
N ARG A 293 -2.02 -1.27 -23.26
CA ARG A 293 -2.37 -2.69 -23.40
C ARG A 293 -1.18 -3.63 -23.15
N LYS A 294 0.04 -3.25 -23.54
CA LYS A 294 1.27 -4.04 -23.32
C LYS A 294 1.69 -4.17 -21.85
N LYS A 295 1.21 -3.27 -20.98
CA LYS A 295 1.47 -3.31 -19.53
C LYS A 295 0.47 -4.21 -18.79
N ILE A 296 -0.61 -4.63 -19.43
CA ILE A 296 -1.58 -5.57 -18.86
C ILE A 296 -1.01 -6.98 -18.97
N LYS A 297 -0.88 -7.65 -17.83
CA LYS A 297 -0.45 -9.03 -17.72
C LYS A 297 -1.66 -9.94 -17.53
N TYR A 298 -1.47 -11.20 -17.87
CA TYR A 298 -2.45 -12.26 -17.71
C TYR A 298 -1.95 -13.26 -16.67
N PHE A 299 -2.85 -14.12 -16.21
CA PHE A 299 -2.60 -15.12 -15.17
C PHE A 299 -1.37 -16.01 -15.41
N ASP A 300 -0.97 -16.22 -16.67
CA ASP A 300 0.14 -17.08 -17.09
C ASP A 300 1.48 -16.34 -17.19
N SER A 301 1.52 -15.03 -16.99
CA SER A 301 2.75 -14.23 -17.04
C SER A 301 3.73 -14.63 -15.94
N ASP A 302 5.02 -14.72 -16.26
CA ASP A 302 6.06 -15.00 -15.27
C ASP A 302 6.16 -13.93 -14.20
N THR A 303 6.10 -12.64 -14.57
CA THR A 303 6.02 -11.53 -13.59
C THR A 303 4.85 -11.71 -12.60
N VAL A 304 3.70 -12.23 -13.05
CA VAL A 304 2.53 -12.46 -12.18
C VAL A 304 2.82 -13.61 -11.22
N SER A 305 3.39 -14.71 -11.70
CA SER A 305 3.83 -15.82 -10.84
C SER A 305 4.86 -15.36 -9.81
N CYS A 306 5.86 -14.56 -10.22
CA CYS A 306 6.86 -14.01 -9.31
C CYS A 306 6.22 -13.20 -8.19
N ILE A 307 5.30 -12.29 -8.51
CA ILE A 307 4.66 -11.44 -7.49
C ILE A 307 3.66 -12.23 -6.66
N ALA A 308 2.87 -13.13 -7.25
CA ALA A 308 1.87 -13.91 -6.53
C ALA A 308 2.50 -14.87 -5.51
N ASN A 309 3.62 -15.51 -5.87
CA ASN A 309 4.32 -16.45 -4.98
C ASN A 309 5.02 -15.75 -3.79
N LEU A 310 5.17 -14.43 -3.80
CA LEU A 310 5.58 -13.68 -2.59
C LEU A 310 4.62 -13.92 -1.42
N SER A 311 3.34 -14.20 -1.70
CA SER A 311 2.35 -14.53 -0.66
C SER A 311 2.64 -15.83 0.10
N LEU A 312 3.62 -16.63 -0.36
CA LEU A 312 4.05 -17.87 0.27
C LEU A 312 5.38 -17.73 1.04
N LEU A 313 6.04 -16.58 0.95
CA LEU A 313 7.26 -16.29 1.70
C LEU A 313 6.91 -15.71 3.08
N SER A 314 7.72 -16.03 4.09
CA SER A 314 7.53 -15.43 5.42
C SER A 314 7.76 -13.92 5.37
N TYR A 315 7.22 -13.18 6.33
CA TYR A 315 7.43 -11.75 6.40
C TYR A 315 8.92 -11.37 6.50
N GLU A 316 9.72 -12.12 7.26
CA GLU A 316 11.16 -11.91 7.38
C GLU A 316 11.88 -12.10 6.04
N GLU A 317 11.46 -13.08 5.23
CA GLU A 317 12.00 -13.30 3.89
C GLU A 317 11.63 -12.15 2.94
N LEU A 318 10.39 -11.66 3.02
CA LEU A 318 9.94 -10.49 2.25
C LEU A 318 10.72 -9.23 2.63
N GLU A 319 11.04 -9.03 3.91
CA GLU A 319 11.87 -7.91 4.38
C GLU A 319 13.27 -7.98 3.79
N LYS A 320 13.95 -9.12 3.91
CA LYS A 320 15.30 -9.32 3.35
C LYS A 320 15.32 -9.12 1.83
N LEU A 321 14.30 -9.60 1.13
CA LEU A 321 14.15 -9.45 -0.30
C LEU A 321 13.92 -7.98 -0.71
N SER A 322 13.31 -7.19 0.17
CA SER A 322 13.08 -5.76 -0.07
C SER A 322 14.21 -4.84 0.38
N SER A 323 14.97 -5.20 1.42
CA SER A 323 16.11 -4.42 1.91
C SER A 323 17.38 -4.60 1.07
N SER A 324 17.47 -5.70 0.34
CA SER A 324 18.60 -5.99 -0.55
C SER A 324 18.67 -4.98 -1.71
N ASP A 325 19.70 -4.13 -1.69
CA ASP A 325 20.02 -3.24 -2.81
C ASP A 325 20.48 -4.10 -4.00
N SER A 326 19.74 -4.06 -5.10
CA SER A 326 19.98 -4.84 -6.32
C SER A 326 21.37 -4.60 -6.95
N ARG A 327 22.13 -3.65 -6.43
CA ARG A 327 23.47 -3.24 -6.88
C ARG A 327 24.64 -4.02 -6.26
N LYS A 328 24.42 -4.85 -5.24
CA LYS A 328 25.47 -5.76 -4.74
C LYS A 328 24.92 -7.19 -4.70
N GLY A 329 25.53 -8.08 -5.49
CA GLY A 329 25.20 -9.50 -5.49
C GLY A 329 25.48 -10.11 -4.12
N ASN A 330 24.46 -10.15 -3.27
CA ASN A 330 24.51 -10.81 -1.97
C ASN A 330 24.13 -12.28 -2.14
N MET A 331 24.91 -13.19 -1.55
CA MET A 331 24.63 -14.62 -1.53
C MET A 331 23.22 -14.93 -0.99
N GLU A 332 22.82 -14.24 0.07
CA GLU A 332 21.47 -14.36 0.66
C GLU A 332 20.33 -13.96 -0.30
N LEU A 333 20.55 -12.95 -1.16
CA LEU A 333 19.55 -12.55 -2.14
C LEU A 333 19.37 -13.66 -3.19
N SER A 334 20.45 -14.33 -3.57
CA SER A 334 20.39 -15.49 -4.47
C SER A 334 19.53 -16.59 -3.87
N GLU A 335 19.79 -16.98 -2.62
CA GLU A 335 19.04 -18.03 -1.92
C GLU A 335 17.54 -17.74 -1.84
N LEU A 336 17.16 -16.49 -1.53
CA LEU A 336 15.75 -16.09 -1.51
C LEU A 336 15.10 -16.12 -2.90
N THR A 337 15.84 -15.71 -3.93
CA THR A 337 15.33 -15.80 -5.31
C THR A 337 15.25 -17.25 -5.80
N ASP A 338 16.16 -18.13 -5.38
CA ASP A 338 16.13 -19.55 -5.67
C ASP A 338 14.91 -20.21 -5.00
N LYS A 339 14.68 -19.92 -3.71
CA LYS A 339 13.46 -20.37 -3.01
C LYS A 339 12.18 -19.91 -3.71
N LEU A 340 12.13 -18.64 -4.13
CA LEU A 340 10.98 -18.12 -4.87
C LEU A 340 10.84 -18.82 -6.23
N ALA A 341 11.95 -19.11 -6.92
CA ALA A 341 11.94 -19.87 -8.16
C ALA A 341 11.42 -21.30 -7.96
N ASP A 342 11.78 -21.99 -6.87
CA ASP A 342 11.26 -23.32 -6.53
C ASP A 342 9.74 -23.29 -6.34
N LEU A 343 9.22 -22.28 -5.63
CA LEU A 343 7.78 -22.09 -5.46
C LEU A 343 7.08 -21.90 -6.81
N ILE A 344 7.67 -21.11 -7.71
CA ILE A 344 7.12 -20.90 -9.05
C ILE A 344 7.23 -22.19 -9.88
N GLN A 345 8.30 -22.96 -9.74
CA GLN A 345 8.48 -24.21 -10.47
C GLN A 345 7.44 -25.27 -10.10
N ASN A 346 6.91 -25.23 -8.87
CA ASN A 346 5.78 -26.08 -8.47
C ASN A 346 4.51 -25.83 -9.31
N GLU A 347 4.25 -24.59 -9.75
CA GLU A 347 3.12 -24.27 -10.64
C GLU A 347 3.50 -24.23 -12.13
N LYS A 348 4.80 -24.01 -12.43
CA LYS A 348 5.38 -23.85 -13.76
C LYS A 348 6.73 -24.57 -13.83
N SER A 349 6.71 -25.88 -14.05
CA SER A 349 7.93 -26.72 -14.07
C SER A 349 9.02 -26.27 -15.05
N TYR A 350 8.67 -25.49 -16.07
CA TYR A 350 9.61 -24.93 -17.05
C TYR A 350 10.17 -23.54 -16.67
N PHE A 351 9.77 -22.99 -15.52
CA PHE A 351 10.23 -21.68 -15.06
C PHE A 351 11.74 -21.69 -14.85
N ARG A 352 12.42 -20.73 -15.46
CA ARG A 352 13.86 -20.54 -15.30
C ARG A 352 14.07 -19.43 -14.28
N ASN A 353 14.95 -19.63 -13.30
CA ASN A 353 15.27 -18.59 -12.34
C ASN A 353 15.98 -17.41 -13.04
N ARG A 354 15.18 -16.46 -13.52
CA ARG A 354 15.57 -15.19 -14.14
C ARG A 354 14.73 -14.07 -13.54
N ILE A 355 14.52 -14.15 -12.23
CA ILE A 355 13.72 -13.19 -11.48
C ILE A 355 14.44 -11.85 -11.51
N ILE A 356 13.73 -10.80 -11.95
CA ILE A 356 14.23 -9.43 -11.91
C ILE A 356 13.73 -8.80 -10.60
N PRO A 357 14.60 -8.43 -9.65
CA PRO A 357 14.17 -7.88 -8.36
C PRO A 357 13.24 -6.67 -8.49
N ASP A 358 13.49 -5.79 -9.47
CA ASP A 358 12.65 -4.62 -9.71
C ASP A 358 11.23 -4.98 -10.17
N ASP A 359 11.03 -6.13 -10.82
CA ASP A 359 9.69 -6.61 -11.18
C ASP A 359 8.89 -6.99 -9.94
N LEU A 360 9.55 -7.51 -8.90
CA LEU A 360 8.89 -7.89 -7.65
C LEU A 360 8.30 -6.68 -6.93
N ARG A 361 8.77 -5.46 -7.19
CA ARG A 361 8.31 -4.23 -6.53
C ARG A 361 7.15 -3.52 -7.25
N LYS A 362 6.74 -4.02 -8.41
CA LYS A 362 5.77 -3.32 -9.27
C LYS A 362 4.32 -3.55 -8.82
N VAL A 363 3.47 -2.61 -9.21
CA VAL A 363 2.02 -2.83 -9.30
C VAL A 363 1.70 -3.26 -10.73
N VAL A 364 1.09 -4.44 -10.88
CA VAL A 364 0.79 -5.03 -12.19
C VAL A 364 -0.71 -5.02 -12.45
N PHE A 365 -1.10 -4.51 -13.62
CA PHE A 365 -2.45 -4.69 -14.14
C PHE A 365 -2.64 -6.14 -14.57
N LEU A 366 -3.58 -6.83 -13.95
CA LEU A 366 -3.81 -8.25 -14.13
C LEU A 366 -5.23 -8.52 -14.64
N LYS A 367 -5.31 -9.28 -15.73
CA LYS A 367 -6.52 -10.01 -16.12
C LYS A 367 -6.37 -11.47 -15.71
N ALA A 368 -7.01 -11.84 -14.60
CA ALA A 368 -7.04 -13.21 -14.12
C ALA A 368 -7.97 -14.09 -14.97
N LYS A 369 -7.94 -15.40 -14.76
CA LYS A 369 -8.94 -16.30 -15.36
C LYS A 369 -10.32 -15.99 -14.80
N ILE A 370 -11.31 -16.02 -15.67
CA ILE A 370 -12.72 -15.88 -15.29
C ILE A 370 -13.24 -17.26 -14.91
N ASN A 371 -12.99 -17.66 -13.67
CA ASN A 371 -13.42 -18.96 -13.13
C ASN A 371 -14.65 -18.83 -12.20
N ASN A 372 -15.25 -17.65 -12.16
CA ASN A 372 -16.39 -17.33 -11.30
C ASN A 372 -17.31 -16.33 -12.02
N GLU A 373 -18.61 -16.62 -12.06
CA GLU A 373 -19.64 -15.80 -12.70
C GLU A 373 -19.67 -14.36 -12.18
N ARG A 374 -19.32 -14.15 -10.91
CA ARG A 374 -19.17 -12.82 -10.31
C ARG A 374 -18.11 -11.99 -11.02
N ILE A 375 -16.93 -12.56 -11.28
CA ILE A 375 -15.83 -11.84 -11.95
C ILE A 375 -16.25 -11.48 -13.38
N GLN A 376 -16.95 -12.40 -14.05
CA GLN A 376 -17.48 -12.17 -15.40
C GLN A 376 -18.47 -11.01 -15.43
N SER A 377 -19.48 -11.05 -14.56
CA SER A 377 -20.55 -10.07 -14.51
C SER A 377 -20.04 -8.67 -14.14
N GLN A 378 -19.00 -8.62 -13.31
CA GLN A 378 -18.36 -7.37 -12.91
C GLN A 378 -17.36 -6.82 -13.93
N ALA A 379 -17.10 -7.55 -15.02
CA ALA A 379 -15.99 -7.29 -15.94
C ALA A 379 -14.67 -7.06 -15.16
N GLY A 380 -14.42 -7.95 -14.19
CA GLY A 380 -13.40 -7.81 -13.17
C GLY A 380 -11.97 -7.97 -13.71
N ALA A 381 -11.08 -7.16 -13.16
CA ALA A 381 -9.63 -7.25 -13.30
C ALA A 381 -9.01 -6.89 -11.95
N PHE A 382 -7.68 -6.97 -11.84
CA PHE A 382 -6.99 -6.69 -10.58
C PHE A 382 -5.76 -5.81 -10.80
N LEU A 383 -5.40 -5.05 -9.78
CA LEU A 383 -4.02 -4.64 -9.57
C LEU A 383 -3.37 -5.63 -8.60
N LEU A 384 -2.27 -6.24 -9.02
CA LEU A 384 -1.46 -7.13 -8.20
C LEU A 384 -0.26 -6.36 -7.65
N PHE A 385 -0.15 -6.30 -6.32
CA PHE A 385 0.85 -5.52 -5.62
C PHE A 385 2.08 -6.36 -5.23
N GLY A 386 3.26 -5.82 -5.55
CA GLY A 386 4.57 -6.40 -5.28
C GLY A 386 5.10 -6.21 -3.85
N LEU A 387 6.42 -6.33 -3.69
CA LEU A 387 7.19 -5.90 -2.53
C LEU A 387 7.28 -4.38 -2.50
N ASP A 388 6.84 -3.76 -1.41
CA ASP A 388 6.90 -2.31 -1.22
C ASP A 388 6.54 -1.54 -2.50
N PRO A 389 5.32 -1.75 -3.02
CA PRO A 389 4.89 -1.08 -4.22
C PRO A 389 4.64 0.39 -3.92
N ILE A 390 5.07 1.26 -4.83
CA ILE A 390 4.61 2.65 -4.81
C ILE A 390 3.11 2.63 -5.10
N LEU A 391 2.32 2.97 -4.09
CA LEU A 391 0.87 2.93 -4.19
C LEU A 391 0.40 3.96 -5.24
N PRO A 392 -0.58 3.62 -6.09
CA PRO A 392 -1.09 4.54 -7.12
C PRO A 392 -1.58 5.88 -6.58
N GLU A 393 -2.03 5.93 -5.33
CA GLU A 393 -2.47 7.17 -4.69
C GLU A 393 -1.34 8.00 -4.09
N THR A 394 -0.19 7.39 -3.82
CA THR A 394 1.01 8.09 -3.33
C THR A 394 1.67 8.87 -4.47
N ASP A 395 1.76 8.30 -5.67
CA ASP A 395 2.45 8.94 -6.79
C ASP A 395 1.54 9.90 -7.57
N ALA A 396 1.87 11.20 -7.56
CA ALA A 396 1.14 12.23 -8.28
C ALA A 396 1.19 12.08 -9.81
N GLU A 397 2.19 11.36 -10.35
CA GLU A 397 2.34 11.11 -11.78
C GLU A 397 1.54 9.89 -12.25
N PHE A 398 1.03 9.07 -11.32
CA PHE A 398 0.18 7.96 -11.69
C PHE A 398 -1.09 8.51 -12.36
N PRO A 399 -1.48 8.02 -13.56
CA PRO A 399 -2.54 8.61 -14.38
C PRO A 399 -3.93 8.27 -13.83
N LEU A 400 -4.29 8.87 -12.71
CA LEU A 400 -5.50 8.59 -11.93
C LEU A 400 -6.43 9.81 -11.99
N ASN A 401 -7.70 9.61 -12.33
CA ASN A 401 -8.76 10.62 -12.20
C ASN A 401 -9.75 10.17 -11.14
N ARG A 402 -10.33 11.12 -10.40
CA ARG A 402 -11.31 10.86 -9.34
C ARG A 402 -12.54 11.74 -9.52
N VAL A 403 -13.69 11.19 -9.17
CA VAL A 403 -14.97 11.90 -9.11
C VAL A 403 -15.72 11.44 -7.86
N GLU A 404 -16.25 12.40 -7.10
CA GLU A 404 -17.12 12.12 -5.96
C GLU A 404 -18.54 11.83 -6.45
N ILE A 405 -19.17 10.85 -5.83
CA ILE A 405 -20.52 10.41 -6.16
C ILE A 405 -21.45 10.76 -4.99
N ALA A 406 -22.37 11.67 -5.24
CA ALA A 406 -23.44 12.04 -4.35
C ALA A 406 -24.78 11.48 -4.86
N ASN A 407 -25.85 11.64 -4.08
CA ASN A 407 -27.20 11.20 -4.44
C ASN A 407 -27.29 9.72 -4.89
N LYS A 408 -26.66 8.84 -4.12
CA LYS A 408 -26.44 7.42 -4.47
C LYS A 408 -27.72 6.65 -4.77
N ASN A 409 -28.80 6.90 -4.04
CA ASN A 409 -30.07 6.18 -4.22
C ASN A 409 -30.65 6.44 -5.61
N LYS A 410 -30.67 7.70 -6.04
CA LYS A 410 -31.10 8.08 -7.39
C LYS A 410 -30.26 7.38 -8.46
N ILE A 411 -28.93 7.36 -8.28
CA ILE A 411 -28.03 6.68 -9.23
C ILE A 411 -28.29 5.17 -9.28
N LEU A 412 -28.58 4.54 -8.15
CA LEU A 412 -28.94 3.11 -8.12
C LEU A 412 -30.25 2.84 -8.88
N GLU A 413 -31.24 3.71 -8.76
CA GLU A 413 -32.49 3.63 -9.54
C GLU A 413 -32.23 3.77 -11.05
N GLU A 414 -31.41 4.74 -11.45
CA GLU A 414 -31.00 4.93 -12.85
C GLU A 414 -30.19 3.72 -13.37
N LEU A 415 -29.32 3.13 -12.54
CA LEU A 415 -28.54 1.94 -12.90
C LEU A 415 -29.43 0.70 -13.05
N ALA A 416 -30.45 0.55 -12.21
CA ALA A 416 -31.40 -0.55 -12.29
C ALA A 416 -32.18 -0.53 -13.63
N GLN A 417 -32.49 0.66 -14.17
CA GLN A 417 -33.08 0.80 -15.51
C GLN A 417 -32.17 0.30 -16.64
N LEU A 418 -30.86 0.25 -16.38
CA LEU A 418 -29.84 -0.31 -17.28
C LEU A 418 -29.48 -1.77 -16.95
N ASN A 419 -30.30 -2.46 -16.15
CA ASN A 419 -30.06 -3.82 -15.65
C ASN A 419 -28.78 -3.97 -14.81
N ILE A 420 -28.35 -2.92 -14.12
CA ILE A 420 -27.25 -2.96 -13.16
C ILE A 420 -27.84 -2.88 -11.76
N SER A 421 -27.95 -4.03 -11.11
CA SER A 421 -28.50 -4.18 -9.77
C SER A 421 -27.66 -5.17 -8.95
N GLU A 422 -28.05 -5.40 -7.70
CA GLU A 422 -27.27 -6.30 -6.84
C GLU A 422 -27.22 -7.73 -7.37
N SER A 423 -28.33 -8.28 -7.89
CA SER A 423 -28.35 -9.63 -8.46
C SER A 423 -27.52 -9.76 -9.74
N THR A 424 -27.47 -8.73 -10.59
CA THR A 424 -26.67 -8.78 -11.82
C THR A 424 -25.18 -8.59 -11.55
N VAL A 425 -24.83 -7.82 -10.51
CA VAL A 425 -23.44 -7.62 -10.09
C VAL A 425 -22.92 -8.81 -9.28
N TYR A 426 -23.78 -9.44 -8.47
CA TYR A 426 -23.50 -10.62 -7.66
C TYR A 426 -24.51 -11.72 -8.00
N PRO A 427 -24.25 -12.51 -9.05
CA PRO A 427 -25.16 -13.55 -9.52
C PRO A 427 -25.18 -14.74 -8.55
N SER A 428 -25.76 -14.59 -7.37
CA SER A 428 -26.11 -15.69 -6.48
C SER A 428 -27.61 -15.95 -6.56
N MET A 429 -28.00 -17.22 -6.47
CA MET A 429 -29.42 -17.58 -6.48
C MET A 429 -30.18 -16.90 -5.34
N GLU A 430 -29.56 -16.74 -4.16
CA GLU A 430 -30.21 -16.05 -3.04
C GLU A 430 -30.46 -14.57 -3.35
N LYS A 431 -29.47 -13.88 -3.92
CA LYS A 431 -29.59 -12.45 -4.26
C LYS A 431 -30.64 -12.21 -5.34
N THR A 432 -30.65 -13.04 -6.38
CA THR A 432 -31.66 -12.98 -7.44
C THR A 432 -33.07 -13.20 -6.88
N ALA A 433 -33.25 -14.20 -6.01
CA ALA A 433 -34.55 -14.46 -5.39
C ALA A 433 -35.01 -13.30 -4.48
N ALA A 434 -34.12 -12.74 -3.67
CA ALA A 434 -34.41 -11.61 -2.79
C ALA A 434 -34.83 -10.35 -3.57
N GLU A 435 -34.15 -10.06 -4.69
CA GLU A 435 -34.49 -8.93 -5.55
C GLU A 435 -35.85 -9.10 -6.23
N ILE A 436 -36.13 -10.30 -6.76
CA ILE A 436 -37.44 -10.63 -7.35
C ILE A 436 -38.55 -10.44 -6.30
N ALA A 437 -38.39 -10.96 -5.09
CA ALA A 437 -39.37 -10.82 -4.02
C ALA A 437 -39.65 -9.33 -3.69
N THR A 438 -38.59 -8.53 -3.57
CA THR A 438 -38.70 -7.09 -3.27
C THR A 438 -39.42 -6.33 -4.38
N LYS A 439 -39.11 -6.63 -5.65
CA LYS A 439 -39.74 -5.99 -6.82
C LYS A 439 -41.25 -6.15 -6.81
N PHE A 440 -41.76 -7.33 -6.48
CA PHE A 440 -43.20 -7.62 -6.47
C PHE A 440 -43.93 -7.18 -5.18
N LEU A 441 -43.22 -6.80 -4.12
CA LEU A 441 -43.81 -6.17 -2.92
C LEU A 441 -44.17 -4.69 -3.14
N SER A 442 -43.46 -4.00 -4.04
CA SER A 442 -43.65 -2.56 -4.32
C SER A 442 -44.81 -2.23 -5.27
N VAL A 443 -45.50 -3.24 -5.81
CA VAL A 443 -46.58 -3.11 -6.80
C VAL A 443 -47.97 -3.33 -6.18
N SER A 444 -48.03 -3.60 -4.87
CA SER A 444 -49.25 -3.73 -4.05
C SER A 444 -49.33 -2.60 -3.05
#